data_AF-A0A9X9Q7R8-F1
#
_entry.id   AF-A0A9X9Q7R8-F1
#
_cell.length_a   1.000
_cell.length_b   1.000
_cell.length_c   1.000
_cell.angle_alpha   90.00
_cell.angle_beta   90.00
_cell.angle_gamma   90.00
#
_symmetry.space_group_name_H-M   'P 1'
#
loop_
_entity.id
_entity.type
_entity.pdbx_description
1 polymer ?
#
loop_
_entity_poly.entity_id
_entity_poly.type
_entity_poly.pdbx_seq_one_letter_code
_entity_poly.pdbx_strand_id
1 'polypeptide(L)'
;MLPSDVCGMNCFWEAAFRYGLNVQPIQRMHLAVVACGERLEETVTMLKSAIIFSIRPLQFHIFAEDQLHDSFKGILDSWSFLQTFNYSLYPITFPSENAVEWKKLFKPCASQRLFLPV
;
A
#
# COMPACT_ATOMS: atom_id res chain seq x y z
N MET A 1 7.89 53.58 -34.49
CA MET A 1 8.59 52.52 -35.25
C MET A 1 8.92 51.42 -34.28
N LEU A 2 8.17 50.32 -34.28
CA LEU A 2 8.51 49.13 -33.50
C LEU A 2 9.42 48.26 -34.39
N PRO A 3 10.64 47.91 -33.96
CA PRO A 3 11.50 47.05 -34.74
C PRO A 3 11.05 45.60 -34.63
N SER A 4 11.11 44.98 -35.79
CA SER A 4 10.96 43.57 -36.10
C SER A 4 12.05 42.75 -35.40
N ASP A 5 11.66 41.79 -34.57
CA ASP A 5 12.36 40.51 -34.53
C ASP A 5 11.39 39.40 -34.11
N VAL A 6 11.23 38.48 -35.04
CA VAL A 6 10.30 37.37 -35.06
C VAL A 6 10.87 36.24 -34.19
N CYS A 7 10.10 35.81 -33.19
CA CYS A 7 10.15 34.45 -32.66
C CYS A 7 8.69 33.97 -32.64
N GLY A 8 8.14 33.28 -33.65
CA GLY A 8 8.74 32.27 -34.51
C GLY A 8 8.51 30.90 -33.87
N MET A 9 7.26 30.43 -33.87
CA MET A 9 6.77 29.06 -33.55
C MET A 9 7.25 28.36 -32.25
N ASN A 10 8.13 28.99 -31.46
CA ASN A 10 8.84 28.35 -30.35
C ASN A 10 8.22 28.67 -28.98
N CYS A 11 7.43 29.74 -28.86
CA CYS A 11 6.76 30.07 -27.59
C CYS A 11 5.69 29.05 -27.17
N PHE A 12 5.14 28.24 -28.09
CA PHE A 12 4.19 27.20 -27.70
C PHE A 12 4.91 25.96 -27.12
N TRP A 13 6.07 25.60 -27.69
CA TRP A 13 6.87 24.46 -27.22
C TRP A 13 7.75 24.80 -26.00
N GLU A 14 8.25 26.04 -25.88
CA GLU A 14 9.02 26.48 -24.70
C GLU A 14 8.13 26.65 -23.46
N ALA A 15 6.86 27.02 -23.62
CA ALA A 15 5.91 27.03 -22.51
C ALA A 15 5.56 25.60 -22.04
N ALA A 16 5.45 24.64 -22.96
CA ALA A 16 5.20 23.23 -22.64
C ALA A 16 6.40 22.56 -21.92
N PHE A 17 7.63 23.02 -22.17
CA PHE A 17 8.81 22.50 -21.46
C PHE A 17 9.01 23.15 -20.08
N ARG A 18 8.51 24.39 -19.89
CA ARG A 18 8.51 25.07 -18.58
C ARG A 18 7.36 24.63 -17.67
N TYR A 19 6.22 24.26 -18.26
CA TYR A 19 5.28 23.35 -17.62
C TYR A 19 5.78 21.94 -17.82
N GLY A 20 6.93 21.62 -17.22
CA GLY A 20 7.21 20.25 -16.87
C GLY A 20 5.97 19.74 -16.16
N LEU A 21 5.15 18.96 -16.88
CA LEU A 21 4.33 17.92 -16.29
C LEU A 21 5.35 17.07 -15.55
N ASN A 22 5.68 17.50 -14.33
CA ASN A 22 6.04 16.59 -13.28
C ASN A 22 4.85 15.64 -13.24
N VAL A 23 4.92 14.59 -14.04
CA VAL A 23 4.19 13.36 -13.81
C VAL A 23 4.74 12.90 -12.48
N GLN A 24 4.23 13.50 -11.40
CA GLN A 24 4.47 13.04 -10.06
C GLN A 24 4.00 11.59 -10.12
N PRO A 25 4.88 10.61 -9.85
CA PRO A 25 4.47 9.22 -9.87
C PRO A 25 3.24 9.12 -8.97
N ILE A 26 2.18 8.46 -9.46
CA ILE A 26 0.94 8.28 -8.70
C ILE A 26 1.33 7.78 -7.31
N GLN A 27 1.23 8.68 -6.33
CA GLN A 27 1.80 8.42 -5.01
C GLN A 27 0.88 7.42 -4.30
N ARG A 28 1.24 6.14 -4.37
CA ARG A 28 0.51 5.06 -3.71
C ARG A 28 0.72 5.18 -2.20
N MET A 29 -0.34 4.95 -1.43
CA MET A 29 -0.21 4.84 0.03
C MET A 29 -0.07 3.37 0.41
N HIS A 30 0.84 3.07 1.33
CA HIS A 30 1.10 1.72 1.80
C HIS A 30 0.47 1.53 3.20
N LEU A 31 -0.37 0.52 3.35
CA LEU A 31 -1.00 0.18 4.64
C LEU A 31 -0.56 -1.22 5.05
N ALA A 32 0.18 -1.30 6.16
CA ALA A 32 0.58 -2.56 6.77
C ALA A 32 -0.37 -2.96 7.89
N VAL A 33 -0.81 -4.22 7.91
CA VAL A 33 -1.72 -4.77 8.91
C VAL A 33 -1.28 -6.16 9.35
N VAL A 34 -1.52 -6.50 10.62
CA VAL A 34 -1.22 -7.81 11.18
C VAL A 34 -2.51 -8.43 11.73
N ALA A 35 -2.83 -9.67 11.35
CA ALA A 35 -4.03 -10.39 11.77
C ALA A 35 -3.71 -11.82 12.26
N CYS A 36 -4.27 -12.22 13.40
CA CYS A 36 -4.07 -13.54 14.01
C CYS A 36 -5.36 -14.04 14.66
N GLY A 37 -5.51 -15.36 14.74
CA GLY A 37 -6.70 -16.00 15.30
C GLY A 37 -7.98 -15.56 14.58
N GLU A 38 -9.04 -15.31 15.35
CA GLU A 38 -10.38 -15.05 14.81
C GLU A 38 -10.61 -13.62 14.27
N ARG A 39 -9.56 -12.81 14.09
CA ARG A 39 -9.66 -11.38 13.73
C ARG A 39 -9.72 -11.10 12.22
N LEU A 40 -10.14 -12.09 11.44
CA LEU A 40 -10.28 -11.97 9.98
C LEU A 40 -11.27 -10.86 9.61
N GLU A 41 -12.50 -10.93 10.12
CA GLU A 41 -13.60 -10.01 9.77
C GLU A 41 -13.33 -8.56 10.17
N GLU A 42 -12.72 -8.35 11.34
CA GLU A 42 -12.31 -7.02 11.81
C GLU A 42 -11.28 -6.40 10.84
N THR A 43 -10.30 -7.20 10.42
CA THR A 43 -9.25 -6.77 9.50
C THR A 43 -9.82 -6.48 8.12
N VAL A 44 -10.67 -7.36 7.60
CA VAL A 44 -11.36 -7.19 6.31
C VAL A 44 -12.21 -5.91 6.31
N THR A 45 -12.92 -5.63 7.40
CA THR A 45 -13.72 -4.40 7.55
C THR A 45 -12.84 -3.16 7.53
N MET A 46 -11.68 -3.19 8.19
CA MET A 46 -10.70 -2.11 8.16
C MET A 46 -10.14 -1.89 6.75
N LEU A 47 -9.80 -2.96 6.02
CA LEU A 47 -9.32 -2.87 4.64
C LEU A 47 -10.39 -2.26 3.72
N LYS A 48 -11.64 -2.71 3.86
CA LYS A 48 -12.77 -2.21 3.07
C LYS A 48 -13.01 -0.72 3.28
N SER A 49 -13.03 -0.27 4.54
CA SER A 49 -13.19 1.15 4.84
C SER A 49 -12.02 1.98 4.30
N ALA A 50 -10.78 1.48 4.40
CA ALA A 50 -9.61 2.14 3.81
C ALA A 50 -9.76 2.31 2.29
N ILE A 51 -10.24 1.30 1.56
CA ILE A 51 -10.49 1.39 0.11
C ILE A 51 -11.55 2.46 -0.19
N ILE A 52 -12.66 2.47 0.54
CA ILE A 52 -13.80 3.38 0.29
C ILE A 52 -13.42 4.84 0.55
N PHE A 53 -12.66 5.11 1.61
CA PHE A 53 -12.34 6.47 2.03
C PHE A 53 -11.00 6.99 1.50
N SER A 54 -10.20 6.16 0.83
CA SER A 54 -8.94 6.61 0.26
C SER A 54 -9.13 7.31 -1.08
N ILE A 55 -8.47 8.48 -1.21
CA ILE A 55 -8.42 9.25 -2.46
C ILE A 55 -7.31 8.71 -3.37
N ARG A 56 -6.31 8.01 -2.82
CA ARG A 56 -5.15 7.50 -3.57
C ARG A 56 -5.17 5.96 -3.63
N PRO A 57 -4.54 5.36 -4.65
CA PRO A 57 -4.42 3.91 -4.72
C PRO A 57 -3.66 3.35 -3.52
N LEU A 58 -4.16 2.25 -2.96
CA LEU A 58 -3.62 1.61 -1.77
C LEU A 58 -2.79 0.37 -2.12
N GLN A 59 -1.66 0.19 -1.46
CA GLN A 59 -0.93 -1.06 -1.40
C GLN A 59 -1.05 -1.64 0.00
N PHE A 60 -1.76 -2.75 0.14
CA PHE A 60 -1.87 -3.48 1.39
C PHE A 60 -0.71 -4.44 1.59
N HIS A 61 -0.16 -4.46 2.79
CA HIS A 61 0.82 -5.44 3.26
C HIS A 61 0.22 -6.16 4.47
N ILE A 62 -0.26 -7.38 4.26
CA ILE A 62 -1.03 -8.13 5.24
C ILE A 62 -0.14 -9.23 5.80
N PHE A 63 0.14 -9.16 7.10
CA PHE A 63 0.88 -10.18 7.83
C PHE A 63 -0.11 -11.04 8.60
N ALA A 64 -0.24 -12.31 8.23
CA ALA A 64 -1.23 -13.20 8.85
C ALA A 64 -0.66 -14.59 9.13
N GLU A 65 -1.31 -15.31 10.05
CA GLU A 65 -1.07 -16.74 10.26
C GLU A 65 -1.50 -17.51 9.01
N ASP A 66 -0.76 -18.57 8.64
CA ASP A 66 -0.97 -19.30 7.38
C ASP A 66 -2.42 -19.80 7.21
N GLN A 67 -3.07 -20.18 8.31
CA GLN A 67 -4.48 -20.62 8.33
C GLN A 67 -5.48 -19.56 7.85
N LEU A 68 -5.13 -18.27 7.90
CA LEU A 68 -5.99 -17.17 7.47
C LEU A 68 -5.73 -16.74 6.01
N HIS A 69 -4.65 -17.21 5.39
CA HIS A 69 -4.22 -16.72 4.07
C HIS A 69 -5.24 -17.04 2.98
N ASP A 70 -5.77 -18.26 2.97
CA ASP A 70 -6.77 -18.67 1.98
C ASP A 70 -8.06 -17.84 2.11
N SER A 71 -8.49 -17.57 3.34
CA SER A 71 -9.65 -16.74 3.61
C SER A 71 -9.44 -15.29 3.17
N PHE A 72 -8.29 -14.69 3.49
CA PHE A 72 -7.94 -13.35 3.00
C PHE A 72 -7.90 -13.29 1.48
N LYS A 73 -7.25 -14.26 0.85
CA LYS A 73 -7.13 -14.33 -0.61
C LYS A 73 -8.51 -14.42 -1.27
N GLY A 74 -9.38 -15.32 -0.81
CA GLY A 74 -10.73 -15.46 -1.34
C GLY A 74 -11.54 -14.17 -1.26
N ILE A 75 -11.47 -13.45 -0.14
CA ILE A 75 -12.18 -12.19 0.05
C ILE A 75 -11.57 -11.07 -0.80
N LEU A 76 -10.25 -10.90 -0.80
CA LEU A 76 -9.58 -9.81 -1.53
C LEU A 76 -9.63 -10.02 -3.05
N ASP A 77 -9.55 -11.25 -3.53
CA ASP A 77 -9.70 -11.57 -4.96
C ASP A 77 -11.13 -11.27 -5.43
N SER A 78 -12.14 -11.44 -4.56
CA SER A 78 -13.51 -11.01 -4.87
C SER A 78 -13.64 -9.50 -5.06
N TRP A 79 -12.71 -8.71 -4.52
CA TRP A 79 -12.67 -7.25 -4.63
C TRP A 79 -11.72 -6.77 -5.75
N SER A 80 -11.10 -7.69 -6.50
CA SER A 80 -10.12 -7.36 -7.56
C SER A 80 -10.67 -6.47 -8.68
N PHE A 81 -12.00 -6.37 -8.82
CA PHE A 81 -12.67 -5.42 -9.70
C PHE A 81 -12.43 -3.94 -9.30
N LEU A 82 -12.13 -3.69 -8.03
CA LEU A 82 -11.75 -2.37 -7.53
C LEU A 82 -10.28 -2.14 -7.91
N GLN A 83 -10.03 -1.59 -9.10
CA GLN A 83 -8.68 -1.25 -9.63
C GLN A 83 -7.91 -0.21 -8.78
N THR A 84 -8.41 0.11 -7.58
CA THR A 84 -7.91 1.12 -6.66
C THR A 84 -6.92 0.57 -5.64
N PHE A 85 -6.71 -0.75 -5.57
CA PHE A 85 -5.79 -1.33 -4.60
C PHE A 85 -5.02 -2.55 -5.12
N ASN A 86 -3.87 -2.78 -4.51
CA ASN A 86 -3.06 -3.99 -4.62
C ASN A 86 -2.83 -4.54 -3.21
N TYR A 87 -2.55 -5.84 -3.10
CA TYR A 87 -2.24 -6.46 -1.80
C TYR A 87 -1.08 -7.44 -1.90
N SER A 88 -0.40 -7.64 -0.78
CA SER A 88 0.61 -8.68 -0.59
C SER A 88 0.39 -9.33 0.76
N LEU A 89 0.30 -10.66 0.76
CA LEU A 89 0.14 -11.48 1.96
C LEU A 89 1.51 -12.05 2.36
N TYR A 90 1.87 -11.87 3.63
CA TYR A 90 3.11 -12.36 4.21
C TYR A 90 2.79 -13.26 5.39
N PRO A 91 3.51 -14.40 5.53
CA PRO A 91 3.44 -15.20 6.74
C PRO A 91 4.07 -14.43 7.92
N ILE A 92 3.61 -14.73 9.13
CA ILE A 92 4.20 -14.18 10.34
C ILE A 92 5.50 -14.93 10.65
N THR A 93 6.63 -14.22 10.64
CA THR A 93 7.96 -14.77 10.89
C THR A 93 8.65 -14.00 12.02
N PHE A 94 9.19 -14.70 13.01
CA PHE A 94 10.01 -14.11 14.08
C PHE A 94 11.49 -14.46 13.86
N PRO A 95 12.43 -13.56 14.24
CA PRO A 95 13.85 -13.90 14.23
C PRO A 95 14.11 -15.13 15.12
N SER A 96 14.97 -16.04 14.65
CA SER A 96 15.25 -17.33 15.29
C SER A 96 15.91 -17.20 16.66
N GLU A 97 16.60 -16.09 16.92
CA GLU A 97 17.11 -15.76 18.25
C GLU A 97 15.94 -15.31 19.16
N ASN A 98 15.61 -16.14 20.15
CA ASN A 98 14.57 -15.91 21.16
C ASN A 98 13.11 -15.93 20.65
N ALA A 99 12.82 -16.51 19.47
CA ALA A 99 11.46 -16.59 18.91
C ALA A 99 10.40 -17.11 19.90
N VAL A 100 10.77 -18.07 20.75
CA VAL A 100 9.87 -18.67 21.76
C VAL A 100 9.53 -17.67 22.88
N GLU A 101 10.50 -16.88 23.34
CA GLU A 101 10.26 -15.84 24.34
C GLU A 101 9.43 -14.69 23.77
N TRP A 102 9.75 -14.22 22.56
CA TRP A 102 9.00 -13.15 21.91
C TRP A 102 7.54 -13.54 21.62
N LYS A 103 7.29 -14.81 21.28
CA LYS A 103 5.94 -15.35 21.07
C LYS A 103 5.17 -15.48 22.39
N LYS A 104 5.85 -15.83 23.49
CA LYS A 104 5.26 -15.97 24.82
C LYS A 104 4.95 -14.63 25.48
N LEU A 105 5.82 -13.63 25.30
CA LEU A 105 5.70 -12.33 25.96
C LEU A 105 4.66 -11.39 25.31
N PHE A 106 4.47 -11.47 23.99
CA PHE A 106 3.67 -10.46 23.27
C PHE A 106 2.47 -11.00 22.50
N LYS A 107 2.26 -12.33 22.42
CA LYS A 107 1.36 -12.97 21.43
C LYS A 107 1.81 -12.67 19.99
N PRO A 108 1.66 -13.62 19.04
CA PRO A 108 2.31 -13.52 17.71
C PRO A 108 2.00 -12.20 16.97
N CYS A 109 0.76 -11.73 17.03
CA CYS A 109 0.37 -10.50 16.35
C CYS A 109 0.94 -9.19 16.94
N ALA A 110 1.26 -9.13 18.22
CA ALA A 110 1.79 -7.89 18.80
C ALA A 110 3.30 -7.75 18.57
N SER A 111 4.04 -8.86 18.61
CA SER A 111 5.48 -8.85 18.33
C SER A 111 5.79 -8.59 16.86
N GLN A 112 4.95 -9.02 15.91
CA GLN A 112 5.16 -8.74 14.47
C GLN A 112 5.19 -7.24 14.15
N ARG A 113 4.45 -6.41 14.90
CA ARG A 113 4.49 -4.95 14.75
C ARG A 113 5.86 -4.33 15.05
N LEU A 114 6.72 -5.04 15.79
CA LEU A 114 8.08 -4.61 16.13
C LEU A 114 9.10 -4.91 15.01
N PHE A 115 8.74 -5.77 14.05
CA PHE A 115 9.64 -6.28 13.01
C PHE A 115 9.14 -6.02 11.59
N LEU A 116 8.43 -4.90 11.37
CA LEU A 116 8.13 -4.48 10.00
C LEU A 116 9.44 -4.24 9.26
N PRO A 117 9.64 -4.81 8.05
CA PRO A 117 10.85 -4.55 7.27
C PRO A 117 10.95 -3.05 6.99
N VAL A 118 12.08 -2.46 7.41
CA VAL A 118 12.45 -1.06 7.16
C VAL A 118 12.89 -0.83 5.72
#